data_AF-M6HC16-F1
#
_entry.id   AF-M6HC16-F1
#
_cell.length_a   1.000
_cell.length_b   1.000
_cell.length_c   1.000
_cell.angle_alpha   90.00
_cell.angle_beta   90.00
_cell.angle_gamma   90.00
#
_symmetry.space_group_name_H-M   'P 1'
#
loop_
_entity.id
_entity.type
_entity.pdbx_description
1 polymer ?
#
loop_
_entity_poly.entity_id
_entity_poly.type
_entity_poly.pdbx_seq_one_letter_code
_entity_poly.pdbx_strand_id
1 'polypeptide(L)'
;MKENETLKQIVLKTLEEGVNSLISSFPEVEKEAFKIKIEYSRDEKFGDYSTSFALENSKLLKRNPIQVSKELVEILQKRTDLFEKVDFTPPGFVNFRISTSFLLNYIETSVLSGNYFPKVDLPLKINLEFVSANPTGPLNIVSARAAANGDTMASLLKAIGHNVDKEFYINDYGNQVFLLGVSTLVRIRELKGEEGTQQETTDDTPIEIILEKIYYPPKGIEVNILKILQVVY
;
A
#
# COMPACT_ATOMS: atom_id res chain seq x y z
N MET A 1 11.51 23.79 9.40
CA MET A 1 11.39 22.39 8.96
C MET A 1 10.32 22.35 7.88
N LYS A 2 10.51 21.64 6.76
CA LYS A 2 9.38 21.45 5.84
C LYS A 2 8.34 20.59 6.56
N GLU A 3 7.08 20.93 6.40
CA GLU A 3 5.94 20.24 7.05
C GLU A 3 5.86 18.73 6.69
N ASN A 4 6.61 18.31 5.66
CA ASN A 4 6.57 16.98 5.08
C ASN A 4 7.86 16.14 5.28
N GLU A 5 8.85 16.60 6.04
CA GLU A 5 10.09 15.84 6.26
C GLU A 5 10.00 14.99 7.54
N THR A 6 10.07 13.66 7.40
CA THR A 6 10.17 12.75 8.53
C THR A 6 11.50 12.89 9.25
N LEU A 7 11.55 12.61 10.56
CA LEU A 7 12.80 12.59 11.33
C LEU A 7 13.89 11.73 10.65
N LYS A 8 13.51 10.56 10.13
CA LYS A 8 14.44 9.69 9.40
C LYS A 8 15.02 10.37 8.15
N GLN A 9 14.22 11.09 7.37
CA GLN A 9 14.71 11.84 6.20
C GLN A 9 15.66 12.97 6.61
N ILE A 10 15.38 13.68 7.70
CA ILE A 10 16.23 14.76 8.21
C ILE A 10 17.62 14.21 8.59
N VAL A 11 17.64 13.07 9.30
CA VAL A 11 18.89 12.40 9.68
C VAL A 11 19.63 11.87 8.46
N LEU A 12 18.93 11.26 7.50
CA LEU A 12 19.53 10.73 6.28
C LEU A 12 20.17 11.86 5.46
N LYS A 13 19.46 12.97 5.27
CA LYS A 13 19.98 14.14 4.55
C LYS A 13 21.21 14.73 5.25
N THR A 14 21.18 14.82 6.57
CA THR A 14 22.34 15.27 7.36
C THR A 14 23.54 14.32 7.20
N LEU A 15 23.28 13.00 7.15
CA LEU A 15 24.31 12.01 6.83
C LEU A 15 24.85 12.20 5.42
N GLU A 16 24.00 12.39 4.41
CA GLU A 16 24.40 12.63 3.02
C GLU A 16 25.29 13.87 2.90
N GLU A 17 24.94 14.97 3.58
CA GLU A 17 25.77 16.18 3.67
C GLU A 17 27.15 15.88 4.29
N GLY A 18 27.17 15.14 5.41
CA GLY A 18 28.42 14.75 6.07
C GLY A 18 29.30 13.83 5.22
N VAL A 19 28.68 12.84 4.55
CA VAL A 19 29.36 11.96 3.60
C VAL A 19 29.91 12.74 2.42
N ASN A 20 29.13 13.67 1.86
CA ASN A 20 29.57 14.52 0.76
C ASN A 20 30.80 15.36 1.14
N SER A 21 30.84 15.88 2.38
CA SER A 21 32.03 16.57 2.89
C SER A 21 33.23 15.64 3.02
N LEU A 22 33.03 14.40 3.48
CA LEU A 22 34.08 13.39 3.63
C LEU A 22 34.68 12.99 2.27
N ILE A 23 33.82 12.64 1.31
CA ILE A 23 34.22 12.15 -0.02
C ILE A 23 34.73 13.24 -0.96
N SER A 24 34.53 14.53 -0.63
CA SER A 24 35.14 15.63 -1.40
C SER A 24 36.67 15.56 -1.42
N SER A 25 37.27 14.81 -0.48
CA SER A 25 38.71 14.48 -0.47
C SER A 25 39.08 13.30 -1.39
N PHE A 26 38.12 12.71 -2.09
CA PHE A 26 38.24 11.50 -2.94
C PHE A 26 37.60 11.74 -4.33
N PRO A 27 38.18 12.62 -5.18
CA PRO A 27 37.56 13.03 -6.44
C PRO A 27 37.50 11.92 -7.52
N GLU A 28 38.17 10.79 -7.30
CA GLU A 28 38.28 9.70 -8.28
C GLU A 28 37.05 8.78 -8.34
N VAL A 29 36.10 8.91 -7.41
CA VAL A 29 34.91 8.04 -7.33
C VAL A 29 33.65 8.89 -7.47
N GLU A 30 32.76 8.51 -8.39
CA GLU A 30 31.45 9.13 -8.57
C GLU A 30 30.63 9.06 -7.27
N LYS A 31 29.96 10.17 -6.92
CA LYS A 31 29.23 10.28 -5.65
C LYS A 31 28.06 9.29 -5.59
N GLU A 32 27.46 9.04 -6.74
CA GLU A 32 26.33 8.15 -6.95
C GLU A 32 26.68 6.68 -6.72
N ALA A 33 27.98 6.32 -6.74
CA ALA A 33 28.45 4.96 -6.47
C ALA A 33 28.36 4.60 -4.97
N PHE A 34 28.28 5.60 -4.08
CA PHE A 34 28.26 5.37 -2.65
C PHE A 34 26.86 4.99 -2.14
N LYS A 35 26.80 3.92 -1.35
CA LYS A 35 25.57 3.51 -0.66
C LYS A 35 25.44 4.29 0.64
N ILE A 36 24.52 5.25 0.67
CA ILE A 36 24.20 6.03 1.87
C ILE A 36 22.82 5.63 2.35
N LYS A 37 22.75 5.13 3.58
CA LYS A 37 21.48 4.75 4.22
C LYS A 37 21.60 4.87 5.73
N ILE A 38 20.45 4.95 6.38
CA ILE A 38 20.32 4.82 7.83
C ILE A 38 19.28 3.76 8.19
N GLU A 39 19.54 3.10 9.31
CA GLU A 39 18.66 2.09 9.91
C GLU A 39 18.29 2.54 11.33
N TYR A 40 17.15 2.07 11.83
CA TYR A 40 16.83 2.23 13.25
C TYR A 40 17.78 1.37 14.08
N SER A 41 18.31 1.93 15.15
CA SER A 41 19.13 1.17 16.08
C SER A 41 18.26 0.12 16.80
N ARG A 42 18.74 -1.13 16.82
CA ARG A 42 18.02 -2.24 17.48
C ARG A 42 18.17 -2.25 19.00
N ASP A 43 19.22 -1.61 19.50
CA ASP A 43 19.58 -1.54 20.90
C ASP A 43 19.82 -0.07 21.25
N GLU A 44 19.14 0.41 22.28
CA GLU A 44 19.11 1.81 22.72
C GLU A 44 20.51 2.35 23.05
N LYS A 45 21.46 1.48 23.44
CA LYS A 45 22.85 1.89 23.69
C LYS A 45 23.55 2.44 22.45
N PHE A 46 23.08 2.11 21.26
CA PHE A 46 23.57 2.60 19.97
C PHE A 46 22.75 3.78 19.44
N GLY A 47 22.02 4.48 20.30
CA GLY A 47 21.21 5.65 19.91
C GLY A 47 19.94 5.25 19.16
N ASP A 48 19.42 6.18 18.37
CA ASP A 48 18.14 6.08 17.66
C ASP A 48 18.31 5.54 16.23
N TYR A 49 19.41 5.94 15.58
CA TYR A 49 19.74 5.55 14.22
C TYR A 49 21.19 5.10 14.11
N SER A 50 21.48 4.31 13.08
CA SER A 50 22.85 3.94 12.72
C SER A 50 23.05 3.87 11.21
N THR A 51 24.30 3.93 10.78
CA THR A 51 24.70 3.69 9.39
C THR A 51 25.89 2.74 9.30
N SER A 52 25.83 1.83 8.32
CA SER A 52 26.91 0.94 7.91
C SER A 52 27.77 1.53 6.79
N PHE A 53 27.65 2.83 6.50
CA PHE A 53 28.30 3.50 5.36
C PHE A 53 29.77 3.11 5.19
N ALA A 54 30.57 3.17 6.26
CA ALA A 54 32.00 2.87 6.20
C ALA A 54 32.29 1.40 5.82
N LEU A 55 31.44 0.47 6.25
CA LEU A 55 31.57 -0.95 5.94
C LEU A 55 31.17 -1.25 4.50
N GLU A 56 30.00 -0.75 4.08
CA GLU A 56 29.43 -1.02 2.76
C GLU A 56 30.24 -0.38 1.63
N ASN A 57 30.91 0.74 1.91
CA ASN A 57 31.70 1.47 0.93
C ASN A 57 33.22 1.26 1.10
N SER A 58 33.65 0.37 1.99
CA SER A 58 35.07 0.11 2.28
C SER A 58 35.93 -0.17 1.04
N LYS A 59 35.40 -0.93 0.08
CA LYS A 59 36.07 -1.23 -1.20
C LYS A 59 36.26 0.00 -2.09
N LEU A 60 35.25 0.87 -2.13
CA LEU A 60 35.29 2.12 -2.91
C LEU A 60 36.22 3.13 -2.25
N LEU A 61 36.15 3.24 -0.93
CA LEU A 61 36.97 4.16 -0.14
C LEU A 61 38.43 3.72 -0.04
N LYS A 62 38.73 2.41 -0.22
CA LYS A 62 40.06 1.79 -0.04
C LYS A 62 40.71 2.15 1.30
N ARG A 63 39.90 2.34 2.34
CA ARG A 63 40.32 2.77 3.68
C ARG A 63 39.76 1.87 4.76
N ASN A 64 40.39 1.90 5.93
CA ASN A 64 39.92 1.16 7.09
C ASN A 64 38.55 1.73 7.54
N PRO A 65 37.48 0.92 7.65
CA PRO A 65 36.15 1.38 8.05
C PRO A 65 36.13 2.11 9.39
N ILE A 66 37.00 1.74 10.33
CA ILE A 66 37.11 2.41 11.63
C ILE A 66 37.63 3.85 11.47
N GLN A 67 38.59 4.08 10.58
CA GLN A 67 39.11 5.43 10.31
C GLN A 67 38.05 6.30 9.64
N VAL A 68 37.37 5.75 8.63
CA VAL A 68 36.24 6.41 7.95
C VAL A 68 35.14 6.77 8.95
N SER A 69 34.81 5.84 9.86
CA SER A 69 33.80 6.07 10.89
C SER A 69 34.19 7.21 11.84
N LYS A 70 35.45 7.28 12.27
CA LYS A 70 35.96 8.36 13.13
C LYS A 70 35.83 9.73 12.46
N GLU A 71 36.26 9.84 11.20
CA GLU A 71 36.15 11.10 10.45
C GLU A 71 34.69 11.50 10.24
N LEU A 72 33.81 10.54 9.94
CA LEU A 72 32.39 10.81 9.78
C LEU A 72 31.74 11.27 11.10
N VAL A 73 32.13 10.67 12.23
CA VAL A 73 31.73 11.13 13.57
C VAL A 73 32.19 12.57 13.81
N GLU A 74 33.44 12.90 13.49
CA GLU A 74 33.98 14.26 13.66
C GLU A 74 33.23 15.33 12.85
N ILE A 75 32.75 14.97 11.66
CA ILE A 75 31.93 15.84 10.82
C ILE A 75 30.53 15.99 11.41
N LEU A 76 29.87 14.87 11.71
CA LEU A 76 28.45 14.85 12.09
C LEU A 76 28.20 15.34 13.52
N GLN A 77 29.13 15.13 14.46
CA GLN A 77 28.98 15.61 15.84
C GLN A 77 28.91 17.15 15.94
N LYS A 78 29.31 17.88 14.88
CA LYS A 78 29.18 19.34 14.80
C LYS A 78 27.72 19.79 14.64
N ARG A 79 26.82 18.90 14.22
CA ARG A 79 25.37 19.15 14.11
C ARG A 79 24.70 18.99 15.48
N THR A 80 25.14 19.79 16.45
CA THR A 80 24.61 19.79 17.83
C THR A 80 23.16 20.28 17.91
N ASP A 81 22.66 20.91 16.85
CA ASP A 81 21.26 21.23 16.65
C ASP A 81 20.39 19.97 16.52
N LEU A 82 20.93 18.89 15.94
CA LEU A 82 20.21 17.66 15.63
C LEU A 82 20.64 16.48 16.53
N PHE A 83 21.93 16.33 16.80
CA PHE A 83 22.48 15.18 17.52
C PHE A 83 22.92 15.56 18.94
N GLU A 84 22.49 14.77 19.92
CA GLU A 84 23.06 14.77 21.27
C GLU A 84 24.41 14.09 21.29
N LYS A 85 24.52 12.98 20.54
CA LYS A 85 25.72 12.17 20.48
C LYS A 85 25.85 11.52 19.11
N VAL A 86 27.06 11.54 18.57
CA VAL A 86 27.45 10.72 17.44
C VAL A 86 28.67 9.91 17.88
N ASP A 87 28.62 8.60 17.74
CA ASP A 87 29.75 7.72 18.03
C ASP A 87 29.87 6.61 16.99
N PHE A 88 30.88 5.76 17.13
CA PHE A 88 31.01 4.58 16.28
C PHE A 88 31.29 3.34 17.11
N THR A 89 30.83 2.19 16.60
CA THR A 89 31.10 0.87 17.16
C THR A 89 31.84 0.01 16.14
N PRO A 90 32.88 -0.74 16.53
CA PRO A 90 33.51 -1.73 15.67
C PRO A 90 32.46 -2.73 15.11
N PRO A 91 32.56 -3.13 13.83
CA PRO A 91 33.69 -2.92 12.93
C PRO A 91 33.65 -1.61 12.11
N GLY A 92 32.67 -0.71 12.31
CA GLY A 92 32.55 0.53 11.53
C GLY A 92 31.11 1.03 11.36
N PHE A 93 30.24 0.77 12.36
CA PHE A 93 28.91 1.36 12.41
C PHE A 93 29.01 2.73 13.06
N VAL A 94 28.42 3.75 12.44
CA VAL A 94 28.26 5.07 13.05
C VAL A 94 26.85 5.18 13.61
N ASN A 95 26.75 5.57 14.87
CA ASN A 95 25.52 5.62 15.64
C ASN A 95 25.14 7.07 15.95
N PHE A 96 23.84 7.35 15.97
CA PHE A 96 23.29 8.69 16.16
C PHE A 96 22.27 8.66 17.30
N ARG A 97 22.44 9.56 18.27
CA ARG A 97 21.40 9.91 19.24
C ARG A 97 20.88 11.31 18.92
N ILE A 98 19.59 11.42 18.67
CA ILE A 98 18.92 12.69 18.37
C ILE A 98 18.83 13.50 19.66
N SER A 99 19.04 14.82 19.55
CA SER A 99 18.93 15.71 20.68
C SER A 99 17.49 15.79 21.19
N THR A 100 17.33 15.74 22.51
CA THR A 100 16.02 15.87 23.15
C THR A 100 15.35 17.20 22.78
N SER A 101 16.12 18.29 22.69
CA SER A 101 15.62 19.60 22.26
C SER A 101 15.09 19.57 20.82
N PHE A 102 15.78 18.88 19.89
CA PHE A 102 15.30 18.71 18.53
C PHE A 102 14.00 17.91 18.49
N LEU A 103 13.93 16.79 19.23
CA LEU A 103 12.71 15.97 19.28
C LEU A 103 11.50 16.73 19.81
N LEU A 104 11.68 17.54 20.87
CA LEU A 104 10.60 18.38 21.41
C LEU A 104 10.10 19.40 20.38
N ASN A 105 11.02 20.09 19.70
CA ASN A 105 10.67 21.03 18.64
C ASN A 105 10.02 20.32 17.44
N TYR A 106 10.48 19.11 17.08
CA TYR A 106 9.87 18.29 16.03
C TYR A 106 8.43 17.91 16.38
N ILE A 107 8.16 17.51 17.63
CA ILE A 107 6.81 17.21 18.11
C ILE A 107 5.92 18.44 18.04
N GLU A 108 6.39 19.60 18.52
CA GLU A 108 5.63 20.85 18.51
C GLU A 108 5.28 21.29 17.08
N THR A 109 6.26 21.21 16.16
CA THR A 109 6.09 21.70 14.79
C THR A 109 5.38 20.72 13.85
N SER A 110 5.51 19.41 14.06
CA SER A 110 4.98 18.38 13.15
C SER A 110 3.81 17.58 13.72
N VAL A 111 3.75 17.34 15.03
CA VAL A 111 2.69 16.49 15.63
C VAL A 111 1.52 17.35 16.14
N LEU A 112 1.83 18.48 16.78
CA LEU A 112 0.81 19.37 17.35
C LEU A 112 0.18 20.34 16.33
N SER A 113 0.74 20.45 15.12
CA SER A 113 0.22 21.30 14.05
C SER A 113 -1.07 20.76 13.40
N GLY A 114 -1.52 19.56 13.77
CA GLY A 114 -2.72 18.91 13.20
C GLY A 114 -2.47 18.24 11.83
N ASN A 115 -1.29 18.44 11.24
CA ASN A 115 -0.86 17.80 10.01
C ASN A 115 -0.09 16.51 10.30
N TYR A 116 -0.83 15.49 10.75
CA TYR A 116 -0.26 14.20 11.19
C TYR A 116 0.46 13.40 10.10
N PHE A 117 0.19 13.69 8.82
CA PHE A 117 0.74 12.97 7.70
C PHE A 117 1.54 13.91 6.80
N PRO A 118 2.82 13.62 6.56
CA PRO A 118 3.60 14.29 5.53
C PRO A 118 2.86 14.26 4.19
N LYS A 119 2.73 15.41 3.56
CA LYS A 119 2.18 15.48 2.20
C LYS A 119 3.26 15.17 1.17
N VAL A 120 2.87 14.54 0.07
CA VAL A 120 3.72 14.38 -1.10
C VAL A 120 3.98 15.73 -1.76
N ASP A 121 5.19 15.95 -2.27
CA ASP A 121 5.54 17.17 -2.99
C ASP A 121 4.82 17.27 -4.34
N LEU A 122 4.52 16.13 -4.96
CA LEU A 122 3.85 16.01 -6.25
C LEU A 122 2.60 15.12 -6.11
N PRO A 123 1.42 15.70 -5.82
CA PRO A 123 0.16 14.98 -5.83
C PRO A 123 -0.10 14.30 -7.18
N LEU A 124 -0.65 13.09 -7.11
CA LEU A 124 -1.06 12.31 -8.28
C LEU A 124 -2.59 12.18 -8.26
N LYS A 125 -3.18 12.04 -9.45
CA LYS A 125 -4.55 11.55 -9.61
C LYS A 125 -4.50 10.03 -9.69
N ILE A 126 -5.13 9.37 -8.74
CA ILE A 126 -5.10 7.92 -8.60
C ILE A 126 -6.53 7.42 -8.69
N ASN A 127 -6.79 6.53 -9.64
CA ASN A 127 -8.01 5.75 -9.65
C ASN A 127 -7.72 4.41 -8.95
N LEU A 128 -8.39 4.15 -7.83
CA LEU A 128 -8.24 2.94 -7.06
C LEU A 128 -9.51 2.09 -7.13
N GLU A 129 -9.46 1.04 -7.94
CA GLU A 129 -10.51 0.03 -8.04
C GLU A 129 -10.31 -1.08 -7.00
N PHE A 130 -11.38 -1.46 -6.29
CA PHE A 130 -11.34 -2.60 -5.36
C PHE A 130 -12.72 -3.24 -5.15
N VAL A 131 -12.70 -4.46 -4.61
CA VAL A 131 -13.85 -5.40 -4.46
C VAL A 131 -14.33 -6.00 -5.78
N SER A 132 -14.84 -5.17 -6.70
CA SER A 132 -15.31 -5.54 -8.05
C SER A 132 -16.03 -6.89 -8.13
N ALA A 133 -16.96 -7.11 -7.19
CA ALA A 133 -17.70 -8.36 -7.10
C ALA A 133 -18.82 -8.39 -8.15
N ASN A 134 -19.00 -9.54 -8.80
CA ASN A 134 -20.12 -9.74 -9.71
C ASN A 134 -21.45 -9.55 -8.95
N PRO A 135 -22.45 -8.85 -9.54
CA PRO A 135 -23.71 -8.52 -8.89
C PRO A 135 -24.69 -9.70 -8.90
N THR A 136 -24.20 -10.92 -8.67
CA THR A 136 -24.94 -12.17 -8.88
C THR A 136 -25.27 -12.89 -7.57
N GLY A 137 -24.85 -12.33 -6.44
CA GLY A 137 -25.11 -12.84 -5.11
C GLY A 137 -24.69 -11.85 -4.02
N PRO A 138 -24.91 -12.18 -2.74
CA PRO A 138 -24.51 -11.35 -1.62
C PRO A 138 -22.97 -11.25 -1.51
N LEU A 139 -22.48 -10.11 -1.02
CA LEU A 139 -21.06 -9.94 -0.71
C LEU A 139 -20.66 -10.89 0.43
N ASN A 140 -19.51 -11.54 0.27
CA ASN A 140 -18.98 -12.46 1.27
C ASN A 140 -17.78 -11.87 2.03
N ILE A 141 -17.22 -12.63 2.96
CA ILE A 141 -16.09 -12.21 3.80
C ILE A 141 -14.85 -11.83 2.98
N VAL A 142 -14.65 -12.44 1.80
CA VAL A 142 -13.54 -12.10 0.89
C VAL A 142 -13.75 -10.70 0.31
N SER A 143 -14.96 -10.38 -0.13
CA SER A 143 -15.35 -9.04 -0.59
C SER A 143 -15.21 -8.00 0.52
N ALA A 144 -15.63 -8.32 1.75
CA ALA A 144 -15.50 -7.43 2.89
C ALA A 144 -14.03 -7.11 3.22
N ARG A 145 -13.15 -8.12 3.17
CA ARG A 145 -11.70 -7.92 3.36
C ARG A 145 -11.10 -7.05 2.25
N ALA A 146 -11.48 -7.30 1.00
CA ALA A 146 -11.04 -6.47 -0.13
C ALA A 146 -11.50 -5.02 0.04
N ALA A 147 -12.74 -4.81 0.50
CA ALA A 147 -13.29 -3.49 0.79
C ALA A 147 -12.49 -2.75 1.86
N ALA A 148 -12.21 -3.42 3.00
CA ALA A 148 -11.45 -2.83 4.09
C ALA A 148 -10.03 -2.44 3.66
N ASN A 149 -9.34 -3.30 2.88
CA ASN A 149 -8.00 -3.02 2.39
C ASN A 149 -7.97 -1.86 1.39
N GLY A 150 -8.88 -1.86 0.40
CA GLY A 150 -8.94 -0.81 -0.61
C GLY A 150 -9.32 0.54 -0.02
N ASP A 151 -10.28 0.58 0.90
CA ASP A 151 -10.70 1.82 1.56
C ASP A 151 -9.61 2.38 2.48
N THR A 152 -8.90 1.51 3.21
CA THR A 152 -7.74 1.92 4.02
C THR A 152 -6.62 2.50 3.15
N MET A 153 -6.33 1.86 2.01
CA MET A 153 -5.32 2.34 1.06
C MET A 153 -5.72 3.70 0.47
N ALA A 154 -6.96 3.87 0.01
CA ALA A 154 -7.46 5.15 -0.48
C ALA A 154 -7.38 6.25 0.60
N SER A 155 -7.75 5.91 1.84
CA SER A 155 -7.68 6.85 2.97
C SER A 155 -6.24 7.28 3.24
N LEU A 156 -5.28 6.35 3.22
CA LEU A 156 -3.85 6.65 3.39
C LEU A 156 -3.34 7.54 2.25
N LEU A 157 -3.64 7.20 1.00
CA LEU A 157 -3.21 7.97 -0.18
C LEU A 157 -3.77 9.40 -0.16
N LYS A 158 -5.04 9.59 0.26
CA LYS A 158 -5.62 10.92 0.49
C LYS A 158 -4.95 11.65 1.65
N ALA A 159 -4.66 10.94 2.75
CA ALA A 159 -4.02 11.50 3.92
C ALA A 159 -2.63 12.08 3.59
N ILE A 160 -1.86 11.42 2.71
CA ILE A 160 -0.56 11.93 2.22
C ILE A 160 -0.68 12.91 1.05
N GLY A 161 -1.89 13.30 0.63
CA GLY A 161 -2.11 14.42 -0.31
C GLY A 161 -2.37 14.06 -1.76
N HIS A 162 -2.54 12.79 -2.13
CA HIS A 162 -2.99 12.43 -3.48
C HIS A 162 -4.48 12.74 -3.68
N ASN A 163 -4.88 12.95 -4.94
CA ASN A 163 -6.29 12.95 -5.32
C ASN A 163 -6.68 11.52 -5.70
N VAL A 164 -7.58 10.91 -4.93
CA VAL A 164 -7.92 9.49 -5.08
C VAL A 164 -9.41 9.33 -5.34
N ASP A 165 -9.72 8.78 -6.50
CA ASP A 165 -11.04 8.28 -6.85
C ASP A 165 -11.11 6.80 -6.46
N LYS A 166 -12.22 6.41 -5.81
CA LYS A 166 -12.48 5.03 -5.41
C LYS A 166 -13.49 4.46 -6.39
N GLU A 167 -13.15 3.37 -7.06
CA GLU A 167 -14.02 2.72 -8.01
C GLU A 167 -14.39 1.30 -7.57
N PHE A 168 -15.62 0.93 -7.91
CA PHE A 168 -16.15 -0.41 -7.77
C PHE A 168 -16.63 -0.81 -9.17
N TYR A 169 -15.89 -1.69 -9.83
CA TYR A 169 -16.32 -2.17 -11.14
C TYR A 169 -17.48 -3.16 -10.96
N ILE A 170 -18.62 -2.85 -11.56
CA ILE A 170 -19.77 -3.74 -11.62
C ILE A 170 -19.72 -4.46 -12.95
N ASN A 171 -19.44 -5.76 -12.92
CA ASN A 171 -19.58 -6.58 -14.11
C ASN A 171 -21.04 -7.02 -14.29
N ASP A 172 -21.83 -6.19 -14.97
CA ASP A 172 -23.25 -6.41 -15.25
C ASP A 172 -23.51 -7.25 -16.51
N TYR A 173 -22.44 -7.80 -17.11
CA TYR A 173 -22.52 -8.56 -18.35
C TYR A 173 -22.11 -10.03 -18.19
N GLY A 174 -22.81 -10.92 -18.90
CA GLY A 174 -22.48 -12.34 -19.01
C GLY A 174 -23.49 -13.30 -18.37
N ASN A 175 -23.22 -14.60 -18.51
CA ASN A 175 -24.17 -15.66 -18.17
C ASN A 175 -24.63 -15.65 -16.71
N GLN A 176 -23.80 -15.21 -15.76
CA GLN A 176 -24.21 -15.19 -14.35
C GLN A 176 -25.31 -14.15 -14.07
N VAL A 177 -25.18 -12.93 -14.61
CA VAL A 177 -26.21 -11.87 -14.48
C VAL A 177 -27.48 -12.28 -15.22
N PHE A 178 -27.29 -12.91 -16.37
CA PHE A 178 -28.38 -13.46 -17.15
C PHE A 178 -29.17 -14.55 -16.38
N LEU A 179 -28.49 -15.56 -15.82
CA LEU A 179 -29.11 -16.63 -15.03
C LEU A 179 -29.77 -16.09 -13.75
N LEU A 180 -29.20 -15.05 -13.12
CA LEU A 180 -29.87 -14.35 -12.02
C LEU A 180 -31.21 -13.74 -12.48
N GLY A 181 -31.26 -13.12 -13.66
CA GLY A 181 -32.50 -12.61 -14.25
C GLY A 181 -33.54 -13.72 -14.50
N VAL A 182 -33.13 -14.84 -15.07
CA VAL A 182 -34.00 -16.01 -15.31
C VAL A 182 -34.58 -16.56 -14.01
N SER A 183 -33.72 -16.84 -13.02
CA SER A 183 -34.15 -17.38 -11.72
C SER A 183 -35.10 -16.42 -10.98
N THR A 184 -34.86 -15.12 -11.08
CA THR A 184 -35.76 -14.08 -10.54
C THR A 184 -37.14 -14.12 -11.23
N LEU A 185 -37.18 -14.24 -12.57
CA LEU A 185 -38.43 -14.31 -13.31
C LEU A 185 -39.22 -15.58 -12.98
N VAL A 186 -38.56 -16.74 -12.89
CA VAL A 186 -39.17 -18.01 -12.47
C VAL A 186 -39.77 -17.84 -11.07
N ARG A 187 -39.04 -17.25 -10.13
CA ARG A 187 -39.55 -17.01 -8.77
C ARG A 187 -40.77 -16.11 -8.74
N ILE A 188 -40.83 -15.07 -9.57
CA ILE A 188 -42.00 -14.18 -9.69
C ILE A 188 -43.23 -14.95 -10.18
N ARG A 189 -43.06 -15.89 -11.12
CA ARG A 189 -44.15 -16.72 -11.66
C ARG A 189 -44.67 -17.73 -10.63
N GLU A 190 -43.77 -18.38 -9.90
CA GLU A 190 -44.15 -19.26 -8.78
C GLU A 190 -45.03 -18.52 -7.77
N LEU A 191 -44.66 -17.28 -7.41
CA LEU A 191 -45.43 -16.46 -6.46
C LEU A 191 -46.82 -16.04 -7.00
N LYS A 192 -47.02 -16.09 -8.32
CA LYS A 192 -48.33 -15.87 -8.98
C LYS A 192 -49.13 -17.15 -9.16
N GLY A 193 -48.61 -18.30 -8.74
CA GLY A 193 -49.25 -19.61 -8.90
C GLY A 193 -49.08 -20.22 -10.30
N GLU A 194 -48.12 -19.73 -11.08
CA GLU A 194 -47.76 -20.30 -12.39
C GLU A 194 -46.73 -21.42 -12.20
N GLU A 195 -46.95 -22.61 -12.80
CA GLU A 195 -45.99 -23.72 -12.82
C GLU A 195 -45.08 -23.63 -14.08
N GLY A 196 -43.75 -23.74 -13.92
CA GLY A 196 -42.84 -23.76 -15.08
C GLY A 196 -41.41 -24.18 -14.75
N THR A 197 -40.91 -25.20 -15.44
CA THR A 197 -39.53 -25.72 -15.36
C THR A 197 -38.65 -25.08 -16.43
N GLN A 198 -37.49 -24.55 -16.06
CA GLN A 198 -36.43 -24.21 -17.00
C GLN A 198 -35.20 -25.07 -16.69
N GLN A 199 -34.81 -25.90 -17.64
CA GLN A 199 -33.51 -26.60 -17.62
C GLN A 199 -32.45 -25.68 -18.22
N GLU A 200 -31.25 -25.67 -17.63
CA GLU A 200 -30.05 -25.09 -18.24
C GLU A 200 -29.84 -25.74 -19.61
N THR A 201 -30.08 -25.01 -20.69
CA THR A 201 -29.66 -25.47 -22.02
C THR A 201 -28.20 -25.11 -22.22
N THR A 202 -27.35 -26.12 -22.41
CA THR A 202 -25.96 -26.02 -22.90
C THR A 202 -25.90 -25.55 -24.37
N ASP A 203 -26.81 -24.67 -24.77
CA ASP A 203 -27.09 -24.30 -26.14
C ASP A 203 -26.87 -22.79 -26.29
N ASP A 204 -25.99 -22.39 -27.20
CA ASP A 204 -25.69 -20.99 -27.55
C ASP A 204 -26.85 -20.30 -28.31
N THR A 205 -28.07 -20.85 -28.22
CA THR A 205 -29.26 -20.30 -28.84
C THR A 205 -29.55 -18.89 -28.30
N PRO A 206 -29.65 -17.88 -29.18
CA PRO A 206 -30.01 -16.52 -28.81
C PRO A 206 -31.31 -16.45 -28.02
N ILE A 207 -31.30 -15.67 -26.95
CA ILE A 207 -32.34 -15.71 -25.94
C ILE A 207 -33.68 -15.14 -26.38
N GLU A 208 -33.71 -14.28 -27.40
CA GLU A 208 -34.96 -13.77 -27.96
C GLU A 208 -35.86 -14.93 -28.41
N ILE A 209 -35.25 -16.01 -28.91
CA ILE A 209 -35.90 -17.26 -29.34
C ILE A 209 -36.39 -18.08 -28.14
N ILE A 210 -35.68 -18.02 -27.01
CA ILE A 210 -36.09 -18.70 -25.77
C ILE A 210 -37.26 -17.93 -25.11
N LEU A 211 -37.22 -16.59 -25.10
CA LEU A 211 -38.30 -15.73 -24.61
C LEU A 211 -39.58 -15.87 -25.46
N GLU A 212 -39.46 -16.04 -26.77
CA GLU A 212 -40.60 -16.38 -27.64
C GLU A 212 -41.24 -17.74 -27.29
N LYS A 213 -40.43 -18.74 -26.93
CA LYS A 213 -40.93 -20.07 -26.51
C LYS A 213 -41.53 -20.10 -25.12
N ILE A 214 -41.08 -19.22 -24.23
CA ILE A 214 -41.58 -19.11 -22.84
C ILE A 214 -43.01 -18.55 -22.77
N TYR A 215 -43.56 -18.05 -23.88
CA TYR A 215 -44.93 -17.50 -23.93
C TYR A 215 -46.05 -18.55 -24.02
N TYR A 216 -45.76 -19.84 -24.21
CA TYR A 216 -46.79 -20.89 -24.28
C TYR A 216 -46.42 -22.11 -23.44
N PRO A 217 -47.28 -22.58 -22.51
CA PRO A 217 -46.98 -23.77 -21.74
C PRO A 217 -47.35 -25.02 -22.56
N PRO A 218 -46.44 -25.98 -22.78
CA PRO A 218 -46.85 -27.34 -23.09
C PRO A 218 -47.20 -28.04 -21.78
N LYS A 219 -48.38 -28.66 -21.76
CA LYS A 219 -48.89 -29.45 -20.62
C LYS A 219 -47.91 -30.56 -20.22
N GLY A 220 -47.68 -30.64 -18.90
CA GLY A 220 -47.32 -31.86 -18.17
C GLY A 220 -45.83 -32.11 -18.02
N ILE A 221 -45.20 -31.64 -16.94
CA ILE A 221 -43.85 -32.06 -16.54
C ILE A 221 -43.74 -32.07 -15.00
N GLU A 222 -43.43 -33.25 -14.42
CA GLU A 222 -43.05 -33.45 -13.01
C GLU A 222 -41.61 -32.98 -12.74
N VAL A 223 -41.30 -32.49 -11.52
CA VAL A 223 -39.99 -31.88 -11.21
C VAL A 223 -39.45 -32.25 -9.82
N ASN A 224 -38.13 -32.49 -9.76
CA ASN A 224 -37.34 -32.79 -8.57
C ASN A 224 -36.38 -31.61 -8.27
N ILE A 225 -36.60 -30.90 -7.15
CA ILE A 225 -36.05 -29.56 -6.83
C ILE A 225 -34.81 -29.66 -5.94
N LEU A 226 -33.67 -30.19 -6.43
CA LEU A 226 -32.51 -30.39 -5.55
C LEU A 226 -31.14 -29.93 -6.06
N LYS A 227 -31.02 -29.23 -7.20
CA LYS A 227 -29.69 -28.83 -7.69
C LYS A 227 -29.41 -27.35 -7.96
N ILE A 228 -30.42 -26.48 -8.10
CA ILE A 228 -30.16 -25.06 -8.39
C ILE A 228 -29.79 -24.27 -7.11
N LEU A 229 -30.18 -24.77 -5.94
CA LEU A 229 -29.92 -24.10 -4.66
C LEU A 229 -28.51 -24.27 -4.09
N GLN A 230 -27.66 -25.13 -4.67
CA GLN A 230 -26.30 -25.37 -4.15
C GLN A 230 -25.23 -24.39 -4.69
N VAL A 231 -25.59 -23.45 -5.56
CA VAL A 231 -24.64 -22.48 -6.13
C VAL A 231 -24.89 -21.05 -5.61
N VAL A 232 -25.94 -20.82 -4.81
CA VAL A 232 -26.33 -19.46 -4.36
C VAL A 232 -26.55 -19.34 -2.84
N TYR A 233 -26.01 -20.25 -2.02
CA TYR A 233 -25.89 -20.04 -0.57
C TYR A 233 -24.48 -20.41 -0.07
#